data_AF-A0A3C1HYU0-F1
#
_entry.id   AF-A0A3C1HYU0-F1
#
_cell.length_a   1.000
_cell.length_b   1.000
_cell.length_c   1.000
_cell.angle_alpha   90.00
_cell.angle_beta   90.00
_cell.angle_gamma   90.00
#
_symmetry.space_group_name_H-M   'P 1'
#
loop_
_entity.id
_entity.type
_entity.pdbx_description
1 polymer ?
#
loop_
_entity_poly.entity_id
_entity_poly.type
_entity_poly.pdbx_seq_one_letter_code
_entity_poly.pdbx_strand_id
1 'polypeptide(L)'
;MTGYRADDSYFSFAQDFINGTISVRQLANAMKLGKLGNQFVLKSQKAFDALKFKGYEVAEYSEWFSKKDLRDKNARRQYFDVEKNKRQRGDLYIIQILDEEVKADDSRLR
;
A
#
# COMPACT_ATOMS: atom_id res chain seq x y z
N MET A 1 1.78 -4.43 15.49
CA MET A 1 2.52 -3.93 14.30
C MET A 1 1.64 -2.91 13.61
N THR A 2 2.19 -1.78 13.18
CA THR A 2 1.44 -0.74 12.45
C THR A 2 1.73 -0.88 10.96
N GLY A 3 0.67 -0.95 10.16
CA GLY A 3 0.72 -0.87 8.70
C GLY A 3 -0.20 0.22 8.19
N TYR A 4 -0.29 0.35 6.87
CA TYR A 4 -1.23 1.23 6.21
C TYR A 4 -2.41 0.40 5.70
N ARG A 5 -3.64 0.93 5.78
CA ARG A 5 -4.82 0.21 5.26
C ARG A 5 -4.71 0.07 3.74
N ALA A 6 -4.84 -1.13 3.20
CA ALA A 6 -4.98 -1.28 1.75
C ALA A 6 -6.40 -0.84 1.31
N ASP A 7 -6.48 0.02 0.28
CA ASP A 7 -7.72 0.31 -0.45
C ASP A 7 -7.73 -0.44 -1.81
N ASP A 8 -8.77 -0.24 -2.64
CA ASP A 8 -8.89 -0.98 -3.90
C ASP A 8 -7.77 -0.64 -4.90
N SER A 9 -7.22 0.57 -4.84
CA SER A 9 -6.10 0.99 -5.70
C SER A 9 -4.81 0.21 -5.42
N TYR A 10 -4.65 -0.27 -4.19
CA TYR A 10 -3.51 -1.07 -3.74
C TYR A 10 -3.33 -2.37 -4.55
N PHE A 11 -4.43 -3.02 -4.91
CA PHE A 11 -4.39 -4.25 -5.73
C PHE A 11 -3.88 -3.96 -7.14
N SER A 12 -4.28 -2.83 -7.73
CA SER A 12 -3.79 -2.41 -9.03
C SER A 12 -2.27 -2.15 -8.99
N PHE A 13 -1.77 -1.50 -7.93
CA PHE A 13 -0.33 -1.24 -7.78
C PHE A 13 0.47 -2.53 -7.60
N ALA A 14 -0.02 -3.46 -6.78
CA ALA A 14 0.61 -4.77 -6.59
C ALA A 14 0.62 -5.58 -7.90
N GLN A 15 -0.47 -5.52 -8.67
CA GLN A 15 -0.56 -6.18 -9.97
C GLN A 15 0.43 -5.59 -10.98
N ASP A 16 0.56 -4.26 -11.05
CA ASP A 16 1.55 -3.60 -11.90
C ASP A 16 2.99 -3.99 -11.53
N PHE A 17 3.28 -4.18 -10.24
CA PHE A 17 4.59 -4.66 -9.79
C PHE A 17 4.85 -6.11 -10.19
N ILE A 18 3.88 -7.01 -9.96
CA ILE A 18 3.99 -8.42 -10.31
C ILE A 18 4.15 -8.60 -11.83
N ASN A 19 3.49 -7.76 -12.63
CA ASN A 19 3.63 -7.74 -14.08
C ASN A 19 4.94 -7.10 -14.56
N GLY A 20 5.79 -6.58 -13.66
CA GLY A 20 7.03 -5.91 -14.01
C GLY A 20 6.86 -4.53 -14.64
N THR A 21 5.65 -3.95 -14.59
CA THR A 21 5.35 -2.60 -15.12
C THR A 21 6.01 -1.52 -14.26
N ILE A 22 6.10 -1.74 -12.95
CA ILE A 22 6.71 -0.82 -11.99
C ILE A 22 7.81 -1.48 -11.15
N SER A 23 8.75 -0.66 -10.67
CA SER A 23 9.85 -1.04 -9.81
C SER A 23 9.46 -1.10 -8.33
N VAL A 24 10.32 -1.67 -7.48
CA VAL A 24 10.16 -1.68 -6.01
C VAL A 24 9.99 -0.27 -5.46
N ARG A 25 10.77 0.69 -5.94
CA ARG A 25 10.69 2.09 -5.52
C ARG A 25 9.34 2.71 -5.90
N GLN A 26 8.87 2.49 -7.13
CA GLN A 26 7.56 2.96 -7.58
C GLN A 26 6.44 2.31 -6.77
N LEU A 27 6.53 1.00 -6.49
CA LEU A 27 5.58 0.30 -5.62
C LEU A 27 5.57 0.90 -4.22
N ALA A 28 6.74 1.09 -3.60
CA ALA A 28 6.85 1.64 -2.25
C ALA A 28 6.27 3.06 -2.14
N ASN A 29 6.33 3.85 -3.22
CA ASN A 29 5.69 5.15 -3.30
C ASN A 29 4.17 5.04 -3.51
N ALA A 30 3.73 4.16 -4.41
CA ALA A 30 2.31 3.91 -4.68
C ALA A 30 1.57 3.41 -3.43
N MET A 31 2.22 2.55 -2.64
CA MET A 31 1.72 2.03 -1.36
C MET A 31 1.53 3.10 -0.27
N LYS A 32 1.91 4.36 -0.49
CA LYS A 32 1.69 5.48 0.44
C LYS A 32 0.58 6.43 -0.01
N LEU A 33 0.02 6.23 -1.21
CA LEU A 33 -1.03 7.08 -1.77
C LEU A 33 -2.38 6.80 -1.11
N GLY A 34 -3.35 7.71 -1.25
CA GLY A 34 -4.74 7.47 -0.82
C GLY A 34 -5.07 7.75 0.66
N LYS A 35 -4.11 8.22 1.47
CA LYS A 35 -4.29 8.47 2.93
C LYS A 35 -4.90 7.26 3.63
N LEU A 36 -4.17 6.15 3.53
CA LEU A 36 -4.56 4.81 3.97
C LEU A 36 -4.93 4.73 5.47
N GLY A 37 -4.46 5.67 6.30
CA GLY A 37 -4.67 5.59 7.74
C GLY A 37 -3.90 4.41 8.35
N ASN A 38 -4.01 4.25 9.67
CA ASN A 38 -3.25 3.24 10.40
C ASN A 38 -4.05 1.93 10.48
N GLN A 39 -3.39 0.83 10.17
CA GLN A 39 -3.88 -0.52 10.44
C GLN A 39 -3.02 -1.14 11.54
N PHE A 40 -3.67 -1.74 12.53
CA PHE A 40 -2.99 -2.43 13.63
C PHE A 40 -3.19 -3.94 13.49
N VAL A 41 -2.09 -4.67 13.46
CA VAL A 41 -2.09 -6.14 13.49
C VAL A 41 -1.72 -6.60 14.90
N LEU A 42 -2.63 -7.39 15.49
CA LEU A 42 -2.46 -8.10 16.76
C LEU A 42 -1.97 -9.51 16.46
N LYS A 43 -0.91 -9.96 17.16
CA LYS A 43 -0.22 -11.22 16.84
C LYS A 43 -0.20 -12.24 17.98
N SER A 44 -0.48 -11.83 19.21
CA SER A 44 -0.32 -12.69 20.40
C SER A 44 -1.57 -12.69 21.26
N GLN A 45 -1.80 -13.79 21.97
CA GLN A 45 -2.91 -13.93 22.90
C GLN A 45 -2.97 -12.76 23.89
N LYS A 46 -1.84 -12.42 24.51
CA LYS A 46 -1.70 -11.27 25.42
C LYS A 46 -2.17 -9.94 24.81
N ALA A 47 -1.97 -9.73 23.50
CA ALA A 47 -2.42 -8.51 22.83
C ALA A 47 -3.94 -8.51 22.61
N PHE A 48 -4.53 -9.68 22.31
CA PHE A 48 -5.98 -9.84 22.23
C PHE A 48 -6.65 -9.70 23.59
N ASP A 49 -6.06 -10.26 24.65
CA ASP A 49 -6.60 -10.18 26.03
C ASP A 49 -6.65 -8.74 26.56
N ALA A 50 -5.80 -7.85 26.03
CA ALA A 50 -5.80 -6.43 26.37
C ALA A 50 -6.91 -5.61 25.66
N LEU A 51 -7.60 -6.19 24.68
CA LEU A 51 -8.69 -5.49 23.98
C LEU A 51 -9.89 -5.27 24.91
N LYS A 52 -10.42 -4.06 24.87
CA LYS A 52 -11.67 -3.71 25.53
C LYS A 52 -12.55 -2.97 24.54
N PHE A 53 -13.75 -3.48 24.33
CA PHE A 53 -14.75 -2.74 23.56
C PHE A 53 -15.12 -1.46 24.32
N LYS A 54 -15.05 -0.32 23.64
CA LYS A 54 -15.38 1.00 24.20
C LYS A 54 -16.64 1.61 23.60
N GLY A 55 -17.03 1.16 22.41
CA GLY A 55 -18.15 1.71 21.65
C GLY A 55 -17.95 1.53 20.16
N TYR A 56 -18.90 2.05 19.39
CA TYR A 56 -18.87 2.06 17.94
C TYR A 56 -19.60 3.30 17.42
N GLU A 57 -19.33 3.65 16.17
CA GLU A 57 -20.05 4.69 15.43
C GLU A 57 -20.67 4.05 14.18
N VAL A 58 -21.88 4.49 13.81
CA VAL A 58 -22.52 4.04 12.57
C VAL A 58 -21.93 4.83 11.40
N ALA A 59 -21.40 4.12 10.41
CA ALA A 59 -20.86 4.71 9.20
C ALA A 59 -21.91 4.68 8.08
N GLU A 60 -22.68 5.76 7.96
CA GLU A 60 -23.70 5.91 6.91
C GLU A 60 -23.12 5.82 5.50
N TYR A 61 -23.70 4.95 4.66
CA TYR A 61 -23.21 4.71 3.30
C TYR A 61 -23.18 5.99 2.46
N SER A 62 -24.23 6.82 2.56
CA SER A 62 -24.39 8.06 1.79
C SER A 62 -23.21 9.03 1.96
N GLU A 63 -22.61 9.06 3.16
CA GLU A 63 -21.46 9.88 3.47
C GLU A 63 -20.13 9.15 3.19
N TRP A 64 -19.98 7.93 3.74
CA TRP A 64 -18.70 7.26 3.79
C TRP A 64 -18.29 6.63 2.46
N PHE A 65 -19.25 6.24 1.62
CA PHE A 65 -18.95 5.72 0.28
C PHE A 65 -18.33 6.81 -0.60
N SER A 66 -18.94 7.99 -0.65
CA SER A 66 -18.45 9.14 -1.42
C SER A 66 -17.03 9.54 -0.99
N LYS A 67 -16.76 9.53 0.33
CA LYS A 67 -15.41 9.76 0.88
C LYS A 67 -14.42 8.66 0.46
N LYS A 68 -14.84 7.39 0.48
CA LYS A 68 -14.01 6.25 0.06
C LYS A 68 -13.67 6.33 -1.44
N ASP A 69 -14.66 6.59 -2.28
CA ASP A 69 -14.48 6.72 -3.73
C ASP A 69 -13.55 7.90 -4.08
N LEU A 70 -13.71 9.05 -3.42
CA LEU A 70 -12.82 10.19 -3.61
C LEU A 70 -11.36 9.87 -3.24
N ARG A 71 -11.13 9.12 -2.14
CA ARG A 71 -9.77 8.70 -1.75
C ARG A 71 -9.15 7.79 -2.80
N ASP A 72 -9.88 6.78 -3.26
CA ASP A 72 -9.42 5.83 -4.28
C ASP A 72 -9.09 6.53 -5.61
N LYS A 73 -10.00 7.40 -6.09
CA LYS A 73 -9.78 8.20 -7.30
C LYS A 73 -8.55 9.11 -7.19
N ASN A 74 -8.34 9.73 -6.02
CA ASN A 74 -7.17 10.55 -5.78
C ASN A 74 -5.89 9.72 -5.75
N ALA A 75 -5.90 8.53 -5.14
CA ALA A 75 -4.75 7.62 -5.12
C ALA A 75 -4.35 7.23 -6.55
N ARG A 76 -5.32 6.81 -7.37
CA ARG A 76 -5.11 6.47 -8.78
C ARG A 76 -4.62 7.66 -9.60
N ARG A 77 -5.22 8.85 -9.43
CA ARG A 77 -4.76 10.07 -10.11
C ARG A 77 -3.31 10.40 -9.76
N GLN A 78 -2.94 10.31 -8.48
CA GLN A 78 -1.57 10.55 -8.03
C GLN A 78 -0.59 9.49 -8.54
N TYR A 79 -1.04 8.24 -8.70
CA TYR A 79 -0.25 7.18 -9.28
C TYR A 79 0.03 7.42 -10.77
N PHE A 80 -0.97 7.85 -11.54
CA PHE A 80 -0.80 8.19 -12.96
C PHE A 80 -0.10 9.54 -13.21
N ASP A 81 0.19 10.32 -12.16
CA ASP A 81 0.94 11.56 -12.28
C ASP A 81 2.40 11.26 -12.68
N VAL A 82 2.64 11.37 -13.98
CA VAL A 82 3.83 10.87 -14.69
C VAL A 82 5.12 11.45 -14.12
N GLU A 83 5.11 12.70 -13.64
CA GLU A 83 6.30 13.38 -13.11
C GLU A 83 6.88 12.69 -11.85
N LYS A 84 6.04 12.09 -11.01
CA LYS A 84 6.48 11.42 -9.76
C LYS A 84 6.89 9.96 -9.96
N ASN A 85 6.40 9.34 -11.03
CA ASN A 85 6.57 7.90 -11.28
C ASN A 85 7.38 7.61 -12.54
N LYS A 86 8.19 8.54 -13.05
CA LYS A 86 9.15 8.22 -14.12
C LYS A 86 10.13 7.13 -13.66
N ARG A 87 10.43 6.22 -14.58
CA ARG A 87 11.50 5.24 -14.43
C ARG A 87 12.79 5.98 -14.09
N GLN A 88 13.51 5.50 -13.09
CA GLN A 88 14.84 5.99 -12.75
C GLN A 88 15.88 4.94 -13.09
N ARG A 89 17.07 5.39 -13.49
CA ARG A 89 18.20 4.48 -13.72
C ARG A 89 18.55 3.81 -12.39
N GLY A 90 18.65 2.48 -12.40
CA GLY A 90 18.91 1.69 -11.20
C GLY A 90 17.66 1.20 -10.46
N ASP A 91 16.45 1.51 -10.97
CA ASP A 91 15.22 0.91 -10.46
C ASP A 91 15.26 -0.63 -10.55
N LEU A 92 14.90 -1.28 -9.44
CA LEU A 92 14.84 -2.74 -9.31
C LEU A 92 13.43 -3.26 -9.62
N TYR A 93 13.33 -4.17 -10.58
CA TYR A 93 12.07 -4.79 -11.01
C TYR A 93 11.94 -6.23 -10.54
N ILE A 94 10.70 -6.76 -10.52
CA ILE A 94 10.43 -8.11 -10.01
C ILE A 94 11.23 -9.21 -10.72
N ILE A 95 11.43 -9.10 -12.03
CA ILE A 95 12.22 -10.07 -12.81
C ILE A 95 13.65 -10.14 -12.27
N GLN A 96 14.28 -8.98 -11.99
CA GLN A 96 15.64 -8.94 -11.43
C GLN A 96 15.69 -9.49 -10.00
N ILE A 97 14.65 -9.25 -9.20
CA ILE A 97 14.54 -9.83 -7.84
C ILE A 97 14.53 -11.36 -7.91
N LEU A 98 13.76 -11.91 -8.85
CA LEU A 98 13.64 -13.35 -9.05
C LEU A 98 14.94 -13.94 -9.62
N ASP A 99 15.50 -13.33 -10.66
CA ASP A 99 16.71 -13.83 -11.35
C ASP A 99 17.96 -13.75 -10.47
N GLU A 100 18.09 -12.69 -9.65
CA GLU A 100 19.23 -12.50 -8.75
C GLU A 100 18.99 -13.06 -7.34
N GLU A 101 17.84 -13.71 -7.11
CA GLU A 101 17.39 -14.25 -5.82
C GLU A 101 17.54 -13.26 -4.64
N VAL A 102 17.18 -12.00 -4.88
CA VAL A 102 17.33 -10.90 -3.91
C VAL A 102 16.67 -11.24 -2.58
N LYS A 103 17.45 -11.16 -1.49
CA LYS A 103 16.99 -11.49 -0.13
C LYS A 103 16.45 -10.24 0.59
N ALA A 104 15.69 -10.46 1.66
CA ALA A 104 15.00 -9.38 2.40
C ALA A 104 15.95 -8.36 3.06
N ASP A 105 17.22 -8.72 3.24
CA ASP A 105 18.28 -7.88 3.79
C ASP A 105 19.11 -7.13 2.73
N ASP A 106 18.82 -7.31 1.44
CA ASP A 106 19.50 -6.62 0.34
C ASP A 106 19.33 -5.10 0.45
N SER A 107 20.44 -4.37 0.31
CA SER A 107 20.50 -2.92 0.45
C SER A 107 19.68 -2.18 -0.59
N ARG A 108 19.41 -2.80 -1.75
CA ARG A 108 18.63 -2.22 -2.85
C ARG A 108 17.12 -2.17 -2.57
N LEU A 109 16.65 -2.86 -1.53
CA LEU A 109 15.24 -2.83 -1.11
C LEU A 109 14.92 -1.68 -0.14
N ARG A 110 15.90 -0.84 0.23
CA ARG A 110 15.75 0.22 1.24
C ARG A 110 15.75 1.62 0.65
#